data_AF-A0A6A5VV84-F1
#
_entry.id   AF-A0A6A5VV84-F1
#
_cell.length_a   1.000
_cell.length_b   1.000
_cell.length_c   1.000
_cell.angle_alpha   90.00
_cell.angle_beta   90.00
_cell.angle_gamma   90.00
#
_symmetry.space_group_name_H-M   'P 1'
#
loop_
_entity.id
_entity.type
_entity.pdbx_description
1 polymer ?
#
loop_
_entity_poly.entity_id
_entity_poly.type
_entity_poly.pdbx_seq_one_letter_code
_entity_poly.pdbx_strand_id
1 'polypeptide(L)'
;MSGPASPHAPLSATTSFPPTGAATPALPPQPTPALPSPATFDVLPDLHKLLSRLISTSAQPPAPTPTPSQPSGDGPLEIQNLVTAATELKMKIKRARNAVQALPGIERTCEDQDEEMRELEERIRALKEVLGKMGTVNRGRDEDQTMTG
;
A
#
# COMPACT_ATOMS: atom_id res chain seq x y z
N MET A 1 -45.44 14.22 -61.79
CA MET A 1 -46.51 13.39 -61.23
C MET A 1 -45.95 11.99 -61.08
N SER A 2 -45.63 11.57 -59.85
CA SER A 2 -44.96 10.30 -59.58
C SER A 2 -45.86 9.46 -58.67
N GLY A 3 -46.28 8.29 -59.16
CA GLY A 3 -47.00 7.26 -58.40
C GLY A 3 -46.04 6.30 -57.68
N PRO A 4 -46.51 5.08 -57.34
CA PRO A 4 -47.21 4.77 -56.09
C PRO A 4 -46.34 3.98 -55.09
N ALA A 5 -46.66 4.11 -53.80
CA ALA A 5 -46.05 3.35 -52.71
C ALA A 5 -46.48 1.88 -52.75
N SER A 6 -45.50 0.98 -52.83
CA SER A 6 -45.66 -0.45 -52.53
C SER A 6 -44.91 -0.79 -51.24
N PRO A 7 -45.48 -1.63 -50.35
CA PRO A 7 -44.86 -2.06 -49.11
C PRO A 7 -43.92 -3.25 -49.35
N HIS A 8 -42.74 -3.22 -48.74
CA HIS A 8 -41.87 -4.39 -48.58
C HIS A 8 -41.64 -4.63 -47.08
N ALA A 9 -42.14 -5.77 -46.59
CA ALA A 9 -41.46 -6.54 -45.54
C ALA A 9 -40.21 -7.20 -46.18
N PRO A 10 -39.19 -7.77 -45.49
CA PRO A 10 -39.27 -8.44 -44.18
C PRO A 10 -38.00 -8.32 -43.29
N LEU A 11 -38.03 -9.05 -42.16
CA LEU A 11 -36.95 -9.91 -41.61
C LEU A 11 -36.67 -9.69 -40.12
N SER A 12 -37.03 -10.72 -39.36
CA SER A 12 -36.49 -11.04 -38.05
C SER A 12 -34.96 -10.99 -38.06
N ALA A 13 -34.37 -10.21 -37.15
CA ALA A 13 -32.98 -10.33 -36.77
C ALA A 13 -32.92 -10.49 -35.25
N THR A 14 -32.72 -11.73 -34.85
CA THR A 14 -32.35 -12.13 -33.49
C THR A 14 -30.95 -11.57 -33.21
N THR A 15 -30.86 -10.45 -32.50
CA THR A 15 -29.59 -10.04 -31.87
C THR A 15 -29.62 -10.55 -30.45
N SER A 16 -28.99 -11.71 -30.27
CA SER A 16 -28.56 -12.25 -28.99
C SER A 16 -27.68 -11.22 -28.29
N PHE A 17 -28.17 -10.63 -27.20
CA PHE A 17 -27.31 -9.94 -26.25
C PHE A 17 -26.46 -11.01 -25.53
N PRO A 18 -25.12 -10.85 -25.45
CA PRO A 18 -24.33 -11.71 -24.59
C PRO A 18 -24.78 -11.50 -23.13
N PRO A 19 -24.75 -12.55 -22.29
CA PRO A 19 -25.08 -12.41 -20.88
C PRO A 19 -24.13 -11.39 -20.26
N THR A 20 -24.72 -10.36 -19.63
CA THR A 20 -24.02 -9.39 -18.80
C THR A 20 -23.30 -10.15 -17.69
N GLY A 21 -22.07 -10.57 -17.97
CA GLY A 21 -21.11 -10.97 -16.95
C GLY A 21 -20.99 -9.80 -15.98
N ALA A 22 -21.14 -10.10 -14.69
CA ALA A 22 -21.03 -9.14 -13.61
C ALA A 22 -19.68 -8.41 -13.68
N ALA A 23 -19.62 -7.32 -14.42
CA ALA A 23 -18.60 -6.31 -14.24
C ALA A 23 -18.96 -5.60 -12.95
N THR A 24 -18.62 -6.19 -11.81
CA THR A 24 -18.19 -5.38 -10.66
C THR A 24 -17.24 -4.35 -11.26
N PRO A 25 -17.49 -3.03 -11.16
CA PRO A 25 -16.50 -2.05 -11.56
C PRO A 25 -15.24 -2.41 -10.78
N ALA A 26 -14.26 -3.01 -11.44
CA ALA A 26 -12.99 -3.30 -10.82
C ALA A 26 -12.44 -1.93 -10.45
N LEU A 27 -12.39 -1.64 -9.14
CA LEU A 27 -11.61 -0.51 -8.67
C LEU A 27 -10.23 -0.62 -9.35
N PRO A 28 -9.72 0.45 -9.98
CA PRO A 28 -8.42 0.41 -10.63
C PRO A 28 -7.41 -0.17 -9.62
N PRO A 29 -6.45 -1.00 -10.06
CA PRO A 29 -5.50 -1.65 -9.15
C PRO A 29 -4.88 -0.58 -8.26
N GLN A 30 -5.28 -0.57 -6.98
CA GLN A 30 -4.71 0.38 -6.05
C GLN A 30 -3.24 0.00 -5.91
N PRO A 31 -2.31 0.94 -6.14
CA PRO A 31 -0.90 0.66 -5.96
C PRO A 31 -0.73 0.22 -4.51
N THR A 32 -0.30 -1.04 -4.29
CA THR A 32 0.07 -1.50 -2.96
C THR A 32 1.18 -0.57 -2.46
N PRO A 33 0.94 0.20 -1.39
CA PRO A 33 1.91 1.17 -0.94
C PRO A 33 3.16 0.43 -0.49
N ALA A 34 4.29 0.76 -1.10
CA ALA A 34 5.56 0.13 -0.76
C ALA A 34 5.95 0.53 0.67
N LEU A 35 6.13 -0.47 1.53
CA LEU A 35 6.66 -0.23 2.86
C LEU A 35 8.11 0.28 2.77
N PRO A 36 8.52 1.22 3.65
CA PRO A 36 9.89 1.68 3.68
C PRO A 36 10.85 0.54 4.02
N SER A 37 12.04 0.57 3.41
CA SER A 37 13.10 -0.41 3.71
C SER A 37 13.47 -0.37 5.20
N PRO A 38 13.68 -1.53 5.87
CA PRO A 38 14.07 -1.59 7.28
C PRO A 38 15.31 -0.75 7.62
N ALA A 39 16.24 -0.61 6.68
CA ALA A 39 17.46 0.20 6.85
C ALA A 39 17.17 1.69 7.11
N THR A 40 15.97 2.17 6.74
CA THR A 40 15.50 3.53 7.06
C THR A 40 15.44 3.78 8.56
N PHE A 41 15.18 2.72 9.35
CA PHE A 41 15.00 2.78 10.80
C PHE A 41 16.26 2.39 11.57
N ASP A 42 17.33 1.99 10.89
CA ASP A 42 18.56 1.50 11.50
C ASP A 42 19.48 2.66 11.94
N VAL A 43 19.03 3.45 12.91
CA VAL A 43 19.72 4.64 13.42
C VAL A 43 20.68 4.31 14.58
N LEU A 44 20.46 3.15 15.22
CA LEU A 44 21.14 2.75 16.44
C LEU A 44 22.67 2.59 16.30
N PRO A 45 23.21 1.97 15.24
CA PRO A 45 24.67 1.82 15.10
C PRO A 45 25.38 3.17 15.01
N ASP A 46 24.79 4.13 14.28
CA ASP A 46 25.37 5.44 14.06
C ASP A 46 25.32 6.29 15.34
N LEU A 47 24.20 6.24 16.06
CA LEU A 47 24.05 6.88 17.36
C LEU A 47 25.06 6.32 18.38
N HIS A 48 25.17 5.00 18.47
CA HIS A 48 26.08 4.33 19.40
C HIS A 48 27.54 4.71 19.13
N LYS A 49 27.97 4.71 17.87
CA LYS A 49 29.32 5.14 17.47
C LYS A 49 29.59 6.59 17.88
N LEU A 50 28.62 7.48 17.65
CA LEU A 50 28.78 8.90 17.98
C LEU A 50 28.89 9.11 19.50
N LEU A 51 28.02 8.46 20.28
CA LEU A 51 28.05 8.54 21.74
C LEU A 51 29.32 7.94 22.34
N SER A 52 29.77 6.79 21.83
CA SER A 52 31.00 6.13 22.31
C SER A 52 32.21 7.04 22.15
N ARG A 53 32.36 7.65 20.96
CA ARG A 53 33.45 8.61 20.70
C ARG A 53 33.34 9.87 21.57
N LEU A 54 32.12 10.33 21.86
CA LEU A 54 31.88 11.51 22.70
C LEU A 54 32.30 11.26 24.15
N ILE A 55 31.97 10.08 24.68
CA ILE A 55 32.32 9.65 26.03
C ILE A 55 33.85 9.49 26.13
N SER A 56 34.49 8.82 25.17
CA SER A 56 35.95 8.66 25.13
C SER A 56 36.71 9.98 25.04
N THR A 57 36.21 10.96 24.28
CA THR A 57 36.86 12.29 24.22
C THR A 57 36.69 13.09 25.52
N SER A 58 35.59 12.91 26.26
CA SER A 58 35.39 13.60 27.56
C SER A 58 36.26 13.05 28.68
N ALA A 59 36.74 11.80 28.56
CA ALA A 59 37.55 11.12 29.56
C ALA A 59 39.06 11.41 29.43
N GLN A 60 39.50 12.14 28.39
CA GLN A 60 40.91 12.40 28.12
C GLN A 60 41.38 13.73 28.73
N PRO A 61 42.51 13.77 29.48
CA PRO A 61 43.13 15.03 29.89
C PRO A 61 43.60 15.84 28.66
N PRO A 62 43.78 17.18 28.77
CA PRO A 62 44.21 18.00 27.64
C PRO A 62 45.59 17.52 27.15
N ALA A 63 45.61 16.85 26.00
CA ALA A 63 46.83 16.29 25.43
C ALA A 63 47.55 17.32 24.54
N PRO A 64 48.89 17.39 24.57
CA PRO A 64 49.67 18.28 23.73
C PRO A 64 49.70 17.79 22.26
N THR A 65 49.45 18.72 21.32
CA THR A 65 49.77 18.72 19.88
C THR A 65 49.48 17.46 19.03
N PRO A 66 48.68 17.56 17.94
CA PRO A 66 48.30 16.42 17.11
C PRO A 66 49.48 15.90 16.27
N THR A 67 49.69 14.58 16.29
CA THR A 67 50.63 13.85 15.40
C THR A 67 49.84 13.30 14.20
N PRO A 68 50.29 13.48 12.94
CA PRO A 68 49.45 13.32 11.74
C PRO A 68 49.22 11.87 11.26
N SER A 69 49.42 10.85 12.10
CA SER A 69 49.50 9.44 11.64
C SER A 69 48.37 8.53 12.15
N GLN A 70 47.29 9.07 12.72
CA GLN A 70 46.22 8.24 13.29
C GLN A 70 45.15 7.93 12.23
N PRO A 71 44.79 6.65 11.99
CA PRO A 71 43.74 6.30 11.05
C PRO A 71 42.42 6.96 11.45
N SER A 72 41.85 7.74 10.52
CA SER A 72 40.64 8.53 10.67
C SER A 72 39.41 7.62 10.84
N GLY A 73 39.22 7.06 12.02
CA GLY A 73 38.05 6.24 12.34
C GLY A 73 37.73 6.19 13.83
N ASP A 74 38.76 6.15 14.66
CA ASP A 74 38.65 5.91 16.11
C ASP A 74 39.34 7.00 16.97
N GLY A 75 39.69 8.12 16.35
CA GLY A 75 40.31 9.26 17.04
C GLY A 75 39.29 10.12 17.79
N PRO A 76 39.75 10.92 18.78
CA PRO A 76 38.93 11.90 19.50
C PRO A 76 38.08 12.74 18.53
N LEU A 77 36.79 12.90 18.85
CA LEU A 77 35.85 13.67 18.02
C LEU A 77 36.28 15.13 17.97
N GLU A 78 36.78 15.57 16.82
CA GLU A 78 36.89 16.99 16.52
C GLU A 78 35.48 17.61 16.45
N ILE A 79 35.29 18.78 17.05
CA ILE A 79 33.98 19.45 17.21
C ILE A 79 33.25 19.59 15.85
N GLN A 80 33.99 19.84 14.77
CA GLN A 80 33.43 19.95 13.42
C GLN A 80 32.88 18.60 12.90
N ASN A 81 33.56 17.50 13.20
CA ASN A 81 33.11 16.16 12.83
C ASN A 81 31.87 15.73 13.62
N LEU A 82 31.71 16.24 14.85
CA LEU A 82 30.51 16.01 15.66
C LEU A 82 29.27 16.69 15.04
N VAL A 83 29.38 17.94 14.60
CA VAL A 83 28.26 18.68 13.99
C VAL A 83 27.79 18.02 12.70
N THR A 84 28.73 17.58 11.86
CA THR A 84 28.43 16.86 10.61
C THR A 84 27.74 15.52 10.90
N ALA A 85 28.33 14.67 11.76
CA ALA A 85 27.77 13.37 12.11
C ALA A 85 26.37 13.49 12.78
N ALA A 86 26.18 14.49 13.65
CA ALA A 86 24.88 14.77 14.25
C ALA A 86 23.83 15.22 13.21
N THR A 87 24.24 15.97 12.19
CA THR A 87 23.36 16.41 11.11
C THR A 87 22.91 15.23 10.24
N GLU A 88 23.83 14.32 9.89
CA GLU A 88 23.52 13.09 9.16
C GLU A 88 22.53 12.22 9.95
N LEU A 89 22.77 12.04 11.25
CA LEU A 89 21.87 11.30 12.14
C LEU A 89 20.47 11.93 12.18
N LYS A 90 20.41 13.26 12.32
CA LYS A 90 19.15 14.03 12.29
C LYS A 90 18.41 13.85 10.96
N MET A 91 19.13 13.82 9.83
CA MET A 91 18.53 13.55 8.52
C MET A 91 17.97 12.13 8.44
N LYS A 92 18.68 11.12 8.96
CA LYS A 92 18.23 9.72 9.00
C LYS A 92 16.93 9.57 9.80
N ILE A 93 16.86 10.19 10.97
CA ILE A 93 15.65 10.21 11.81
C ILE A 93 14.49 10.91 11.10
N LYS A 94 14.74 12.07 10.48
CA LYS A 94 13.71 12.78 9.71
C LYS A 94 13.18 11.94 8.56
N ARG A 95 14.07 11.26 7.82
CA ARG A 95 13.68 10.33 6.75
C ARG A 95 12.79 9.22 7.29
N ALA A 96 13.15 8.59 8.41
CA ALA A 96 12.33 7.55 9.04
C ALA A 96 10.94 8.07 9.44
N ARG A 97 10.87 9.23 10.09
CA ARG A 97 9.60 9.83 10.48
C ARG A 97 8.72 10.15 9.26
N ASN A 98 9.31 10.76 8.23
CA ASN A 98 8.58 11.09 7.01
C ASN A 98 8.09 9.82 6.30
N ALA A 99 8.88 8.74 6.30
CA ALA A 99 8.48 7.46 5.75
C ALA A 99 7.28 6.85 6.49
N VAL A 100 7.22 6.97 7.81
CA VAL A 100 6.07 6.53 8.63
C VAL A 100 4.84 7.40 8.33
N GLN A 101 5.01 8.72 8.27
CA GLN A 101 3.91 9.65 7.98
C GLN A 101 3.36 9.52 6.55
N ALA A 102 4.17 9.05 5.62
CA ALA A 102 3.74 8.78 4.25
C ALA A 102 2.98 7.45 4.11
N LEU A 103 2.88 6.63 5.17
CA LEU A 103 2.12 5.39 5.11
C LEU A 103 0.62 5.70 4.98
N PRO A 104 -0.08 5.06 4.03
CA PRO A 104 -1.51 5.29 3.88
C PRO A 104 -2.28 4.70 5.04
N GLY A 105 -3.33 5.41 5.46
CA GLY A 105 -4.12 5.02 6.61
C GLY A 105 -3.42 5.18 7.95
N ILE A 106 -2.22 5.78 8.01
CA ILE A 106 -1.52 6.05 9.29
C ILE A 106 -2.28 7.01 10.21
N GLU A 107 -3.19 7.81 9.65
CA GLU A 107 -4.08 8.70 10.40
C GLU A 107 -5.35 8.00 10.92
N ARG A 108 -5.60 6.76 10.51
CA ARG A 108 -6.77 5.99 10.95
C ARG A 108 -6.43 5.11 12.14
N THR A 109 -7.37 4.98 13.06
CA THR A 109 -7.22 4.06 14.19
C THR A 109 -7.46 2.61 13.75
N CYS A 110 -7.06 1.65 14.60
CA CYS A 110 -7.37 0.25 14.36
C CYS A 110 -8.87 -0.01 14.54
N GLU A 111 -9.50 0.67 15.49
CA GLU A 111 -10.92 0.56 15.81
C GLU A 111 -11.79 0.98 14.61
N ASP A 112 -11.46 2.10 13.95
CA ASP A 112 -12.18 2.54 12.74
C ASP A 112 -12.07 1.51 11.61
N GLN A 113 -10.89 0.90 11.46
CA GLN A 113 -10.64 -0.11 10.43
C GLN A 113 -11.38 -1.41 10.72
N ASP A 114 -11.47 -1.81 12.00
CA ASP A 114 -12.21 -3.00 12.42
C ASP A 114 -13.72 -2.84 12.19
N GLU A 115 -14.27 -1.66 12.44
CA GLU A 115 -15.67 -1.37 12.14
C GLU A 115 -15.94 -1.41 10.62
N GLU A 116 -15.07 -0.79 9.82
CA GLU A 116 -15.14 -0.85 8.35
C GLU A 116 -15.08 -2.29 7.85
N MET A 117 -14.16 -3.12 8.39
CA MET A 117 -14.08 -4.54 8.05
C MET A 117 -15.39 -5.28 8.37
N ARG A 118 -16.00 -5.03 9.54
CA ARG A 118 -17.27 -5.68 9.91
C ARG A 118 -18.39 -5.31 8.93
N GLU A 119 -18.52 -4.05 8.57
CA GLU A 119 -19.51 -3.58 7.60
C GLU A 119 -19.28 -4.22 6.22
N LEU A 120 -18.03 -4.25 5.76
CA LEU A 120 -17.65 -4.86 4.49
C LEU A 120 -17.95 -6.36 4.47
N GLU A 121 -17.66 -7.07 5.55
CA GLU A 121 -17.96 -8.50 5.70
C GLU A 121 -19.46 -8.79 5.68
N GLU A 122 -20.27 -7.97 6.36
CA GLU A 122 -21.73 -8.08 6.32
C GLU A 122 -22.26 -7.86 4.90
N ARG A 123 -21.77 -6.83 4.21
CA ARG A 123 -22.13 -6.55 2.82
C ARG A 123 -21.74 -7.70 1.89
N ILE A 124 -20.55 -8.28 2.06
CA ILE A 124 -20.12 -9.46 1.31
C ILE A 124 -21.05 -10.64 1.57
N ARG A 125 -21.45 -10.87 2.83
CA ARG A 125 -22.39 -11.94 3.19
C ARG A 125 -23.72 -11.77 2.46
N ALA A 126 -24.29 -10.56 2.49
CA ALA A 126 -25.55 -10.28 1.81
C ALA A 126 -25.44 -10.47 0.29
N LEU A 127 -24.36 -10.00 -0.33
CA LEU A 127 -24.12 -10.19 -1.77
C LEU A 127 -23.96 -11.66 -2.15
N LYS A 128 -23.24 -12.44 -1.34
CA LYS A 128 -23.09 -13.89 -1.54
C LYS A 128 -24.43 -14.63 -1.44
N GLU A 129 -25.30 -14.22 -0.52
CA GLU A 129 -26.64 -14.81 -0.39
C GLU A 129 -27.49 -14.55 -1.64
N VAL A 130 -27.52 -13.31 -2.13
CA VAL A 130 -28.24 -12.94 -3.36
C VAL A 130 -27.73 -13.73 -4.56
N LEU A 131 -26.40 -13.84 -4.71
CA LEU A 131 -25.79 -14.60 -5.79
C LEU A 131 -26.11 -16.11 -5.66
N GLY A 132 -26.11 -16.64 -4.43
CA GLY A 132 -26.52 -18.01 -4.14
C GLY A 132 -27.95 -18.28 -4.60
N LYS A 133 -28.90 -17.40 -4.25
CA LYS A 133 -30.30 -17.49 -4.69
C LYS A 133 -30.43 -17.46 -6.22
N MET A 134 -29.69 -16.58 -6.89
CA MET A 134 -29.70 -16.49 -8.34
C MET A 134 -29.11 -17.76 -9.01
N GLY A 135 -28.05 -18.34 -8.43
CA GLY A 135 -27.49 -19.62 -8.88
C GLY A 135 -28.42 -20.82 -8.67
N THR A 136 -29.16 -20.85 -7.56
CA THR A 136 -30.15 -21.91 -7.26
C THR A 136 -31.36 -21.82 -8.21
N VAL A 137 -31.87 -20.62 -8.48
CA VAL A 137 -32.98 -20.41 -9.42
C VAL A 137 -32.59 -20.81 -10.85
N ASN A 138 -31.35 -20.53 -11.27
CA ASN A 138 -30.86 -20.96 -12.58
C ASN A 138 -30.76 -22.49 -12.69
N ARG A 139 -30.27 -23.17 -11.65
CA ARG A 139 -30.16 -24.63 -11.63
C ARG A 139 -31.52 -25.35 -11.62
N GLY A 140 -32.48 -24.88 -10.83
CA GLY A 140 -33.83 -25.46 -10.80
C GLY A 140 -34.57 -25.31 -12.14
N ARG A 141 -34.31 -24.23 -12.88
CA ARG A 141 -34.89 -24.00 -14.21
C ARG A 141 -34.26 -24.88 -15.30
N ASP A 142 -32.99 -25.26 -15.15
CA ASP A 142 -32.31 -26.19 -16.06
C ASP A 142 -32.78 -27.64 -15.84
N GLU A 143 -33.05 -28.04 -14.59
CA GLU A 143 -33.54 -29.38 -14.25
C GLU A 143 -34.98 -29.63 -14.76
N ASP A 144 -35.90 -28.67 -14.60
CA ASP A 144 -37.29 -28.78 -15.11
C ASP A 144 -37.38 -28.83 -16.66
N GLN A 145 -36.44 -28.19 -17.37
CA GLN A 145 -36.37 -28.22 -18.83
C GLN A 145 -35.80 -29.55 -19.37
N THR A 146 -35.00 -30.28 -18.57
CA THR A 146 -34.47 -31.60 -18.97
C THR A 146 -35.45 -32.75 -18.74
N MET A 147 -36.46 -32.58 -17.89
CA MET A 147 -37.49 -33.59 -17.58
C MET A 147 -38.73 -33.52 -18.48
N THR A 148 -38.82 -32.54 -19.39
CA THR A 148 -39.96 -32.33 -20.31
C THR A 148 -39.62 -32.54 -21.79
N GLY A 149 -38.40 -33.01 -22.11
CA GLY A 149 -37.94 -33.34 -23.47
C GLY A 149 -38.05 -34.81 -23.83
#